data_AF-A0A9P3CBT4-F1
#
_entry.id   AF-A0A9P3CBT4-F1
#
_cell.length_a   1.000
_cell.length_b   1.000
_cell.length_c   1.000
_cell.angle_alpha   90.00
_cell.angle_beta   90.00
_cell.angle_gamma   90.00
#
_symmetry.space_group_name_H-M   'P 1'
#
loop_
_entity.id
_entity.type
_entity.pdbx_description
1 polymer ?
#
loop_
_entity_poly.entity_id
_entity_poly.type
_entity_poly.pdbx_seq_one_letter_code
_entity_poly.pdbx_strand_id
1 'polypeptide(L)'
;MLRGLVGTTVTTYDLVSDGASPETTFRTWVITEKLVERAAPLTEHDVRMGRGSPKTVGKFLCHLADDPKQIAFMRIYQQIPITGTEDADNDTLARQAVPPGVCGELEAFKLLQRGGCSAVPRFLGHAEGIQGEHDLLPGGYVRYLVWEKVPGEPLTEEFFWGLDDTARNDIRCKFRAAYNRISGFRRGWPVIELPEWSEARYVEYGLAKPSKETDWYLHPEKWEW
;
A
#
# COMPACT_ATOMS: atom_id res chain seq x y z
N MET A 1 -2.71 18.42 -3.30
CA MET A 1 -1.89 17.27 -2.86
C MET A 1 -1.54 16.37 -4.04
N LEU A 2 -0.32 15.80 -4.02
CA LEU A 2 0.36 15.02 -5.07
C LEU A 2 -0.04 15.38 -6.51
N ARG A 3 0.11 16.65 -6.89
CA ARG A 3 -0.14 17.15 -8.26
C ARG A 3 1.18 17.38 -8.98
N GLY A 4 1.16 17.41 -10.31
CA GLY A 4 2.35 17.73 -11.11
C GLY A 4 3.46 16.68 -11.10
N LEU A 5 3.17 15.46 -10.61
CA LEU A 5 4.15 14.37 -10.60
C LEU A 5 4.22 13.59 -11.92
N VAL A 6 3.21 13.70 -12.78
CA VAL A 6 3.25 13.04 -14.10
C VAL A 6 4.37 13.67 -14.93
N GLY A 7 5.24 12.83 -15.48
CA GLY A 7 6.45 13.19 -16.21
C GLY A 7 7.69 13.37 -15.34
N THR A 8 7.58 13.34 -14.01
CA THR A 8 8.74 13.41 -13.12
C THR A 8 9.39 12.05 -12.92
N THR A 9 10.65 12.06 -12.48
CA THR A 9 11.44 10.86 -12.23
C THR A 9 11.68 10.63 -10.74
N VAL A 10 11.64 9.36 -10.32
CA VAL A 10 11.99 8.94 -8.96
C VAL A 10 13.00 7.81 -9.03
N THR A 11 14.12 7.97 -8.33
CA THR A 11 15.11 6.89 -8.17
C THR A 11 14.82 6.11 -6.89
N THR A 12 14.75 4.79 -7.01
CA THR A 12 14.54 3.86 -5.88
C THR A 12 15.66 2.85 -5.81
N TYR A 13 15.83 2.27 -4.64
CA TYR A 13 16.90 1.31 -4.34
C TYR A 13 16.28 -0.03 -3.94
N ASP A 14 16.88 -1.12 -4.43
CA ASP A 14 16.50 -2.48 -4.04
C ASP A 14 16.75 -2.72 -2.55
N LEU A 15 16.03 -3.70 -2.00
CA LEU A 15 16.26 -4.16 -0.63
C LEU A 15 17.62 -4.86 -0.57
N VAL A 16 18.62 -4.22 0.03
CA VAL A 16 19.92 -4.85 0.27
C VAL A 16 19.69 -6.07 1.18
N SER A 17 20.16 -7.24 0.73
CA SER A 17 20.25 -8.42 1.59
C SER A 17 21.37 -8.18 2.61
N ASP A 18 21.05 -8.26 3.89
CA ASP A 18 22.05 -8.22 4.96
C ASP A 18 23.12 -9.30 4.68
N GLY A 19 24.35 -8.87 4.37
CA GLY A 19 25.51 -9.77 4.29
C GLY A 19 26.26 -9.87 2.95
N ALA A 20 25.85 -9.18 1.88
CA ALA A 20 26.64 -9.09 0.64
C ALA A 20 27.09 -7.65 0.37
N SER A 21 28.29 -7.49 -0.19
CA SER A 21 28.81 -6.18 -0.62
C SER A 21 27.76 -5.46 -1.48
N PRO A 22 27.33 -4.23 -1.11
CA PRO A 22 26.15 -3.63 -1.70
C PRO A 22 26.53 -2.91 -2.99
N GLU A 23 26.47 -3.61 -4.12
CA GLU A 23 26.03 -2.91 -5.31
C GLU A 23 24.54 -2.63 -5.10
N THR A 24 24.24 -1.47 -4.50
CA THR A 24 22.87 -1.01 -4.34
C THR A 24 22.31 -0.76 -5.73
N THR A 25 21.60 -1.74 -6.27
CA THR A 25 20.89 -1.59 -7.53
C THR A 25 19.86 -0.49 -7.37
N PHE A 26 20.03 0.59 -8.14
CA PHE A 26 19.06 1.66 -8.23
C PHE A 26 18.28 1.56 -9.54
N ARG A 27 17.04 2.03 -9.52
CA ARG A 27 16.16 2.12 -10.69
C ARG A 27 15.50 3.48 -10.70
N THR A 28 15.52 4.13 -11.86
CA THR A 28 14.85 5.41 -12.09
C THR A 28 13.53 5.16 -12.80
N TRP A 29 12.45 5.69 -12.24
CA TRP A 29 11.08 5.50 -12.72
C TRP A 29 10.50 6.81 -13.20
N VAL A 30 9.85 6.82 -14.36
CA VAL A 30 9.07 7.95 -14.86
C VAL A 30 7.62 7.74 -14.47
N ILE A 31 7.02 8.68 -13.74
CA ILE A 31 5.61 8.61 -13.36
C ILE A 31 4.75 8.99 -14.57
N THR A 32 3.81 8.13 -14.96
CA THR A 32 3.00 8.33 -16.17
C THR A 32 1.55 8.68 -15.88
N GLU A 33 0.99 8.15 -14.80
CA GLU A 33 -0.43 8.34 -14.49
C GLU A 33 -0.67 8.31 -13.00
N LYS A 34 -1.56 9.17 -12.52
CA LYS A 34 -2.07 9.13 -11.15
C LYS A 34 -3.38 8.34 -11.13
N LEU A 35 -3.40 7.22 -10.43
CA LEU A 35 -4.55 6.33 -10.37
C LEU A 35 -5.51 6.73 -9.24
N VAL A 36 -4.99 6.92 -8.03
CA VAL A 36 -5.78 7.27 -6.86
C VAL A 36 -4.94 8.04 -5.85
N GLU A 37 -5.57 8.92 -5.09
CA GLU A 37 -4.98 9.57 -3.93
C GLU A 37 -5.98 9.55 -2.78
N ARG A 38 -5.49 9.32 -1.57
CA ARG A 38 -6.26 9.43 -0.33
C ARG A 38 -5.46 10.22 0.69
N ALA A 39 -6.05 11.32 1.15
CA ALA A 39 -5.52 12.05 2.29
C ALA A 39 -6.00 11.40 3.60
N ALA A 40 -5.11 11.33 4.58
CA ALA A 40 -5.39 11.05 5.97
C ALA A 40 -5.06 12.33 6.77
N PRO A 41 -5.95 13.35 6.71
CA PRO A 41 -5.79 14.57 7.49
C PRO A 41 -5.90 14.25 8.98
N LEU A 42 -5.17 15.00 9.81
CA LEU A 42 -5.24 14.92 11.26
C LEU A 42 -5.27 16.33 11.83
N THR A 43 -6.09 16.52 12.86
CA THR A 43 -6.11 17.75 13.65
C THR A 43 -4.95 17.78 14.65
N GLU A 44 -4.68 18.93 15.25
CA GLU A 44 -3.67 19.04 16.31
C GLU A 44 -3.99 18.11 17.49
N HIS A 45 -5.27 17.95 17.83
CA HIS A 45 -5.71 17.03 18.87
C HIS A 45 -5.35 15.58 18.54
N ASP A 46 -5.60 15.13 17.31
CA ASP A 46 -5.28 13.77 16.87
C ASP A 46 -3.77 13.47 16.97
N VAL A 47 -2.94 14.43 16.54
CA VAL A 47 -1.47 14.33 16.63
C VAL A 47 -1.04 14.22 18.09
N ARG A 48 -1.61 15.06 18.98
CA ARG A 48 -1.33 15.04 20.43
C ARG A 48 -1.74 13.72 21.08
N MET A 49 -2.80 13.09 20.57
CA MET A 49 -3.25 11.75 20.99
C MET A 49 -2.40 10.61 20.41
N GLY A 50 -1.33 10.91 19.69
CA GLY A 50 -0.40 9.90 19.17
C GLY A 50 -0.92 9.12 17.96
N ARG A 51 -1.89 9.66 17.19
CA ARG A 51 -2.43 9.01 15.98
C ARG A 51 -1.46 9.01 14.78
N GLY A 52 -0.24 9.52 14.98
CA GLY A 52 0.79 9.68 13.96
C GLY A 52 0.77 11.06 13.32
N SER A 53 1.41 11.19 12.16
CA SER A 53 1.43 12.42 11.38
C SER A 53 0.39 12.43 10.25
N PRO A 54 -0.21 13.59 9.92
CA PRO A 54 -1.06 13.75 8.75
C PRO A 54 -0.27 13.40 7.49
N LYS A 55 -0.90 12.68 6.57
CA LYS A 55 -0.24 12.28 5.30
C LYS A 55 -1.23 12.12 4.17
N THR A 56 -0.75 12.25 2.95
CA THR A 56 -1.44 11.78 1.75
C THR A 56 -0.75 10.56 1.17
N VAL A 57 -1.53 9.68 0.56
CA VAL A 57 -1.06 8.46 -0.09
C VAL A 57 -1.61 8.39 -1.50
N GLY A 58 -0.72 8.42 -2.48
CA GLY A 58 -1.07 8.31 -3.90
C GLY A 58 -0.55 7.00 -4.50
N LYS A 59 -1.33 6.39 -5.41
CA LYS A 59 -0.90 5.29 -6.26
C LYS A 59 -0.83 5.78 -7.71
N PHE A 60 0.27 5.43 -8.38
CA PHE A 60 0.62 5.88 -9.71
C PHE A 60 1.01 4.69 -10.59
N LEU A 61 0.84 4.84 -11.90
CA LEU A 61 1.61 4.07 -12.88
C LEU A 61 2.92 4.79 -13.16
N CYS A 62 3.94 3.99 -13.39
CA CYS A 62 5.25 4.44 -13.82
C CYS A 62 5.89 3.40 -14.75
N HIS A 63 6.93 3.79 -15.46
CA HIS A 63 7.79 2.84 -16.17
C HIS A 63 9.25 3.10 -15.85
N LEU A 64 10.10 2.09 -16.09
CA LEU A 64 11.54 2.25 -15.97
C LEU A 64 12.03 3.29 -16.98
N ALA A 65 12.90 4.20 -16.56
CA ALA A 65 13.40 5.27 -17.44
C ALA A 65 14.13 4.70 -18.66
N ASP A 66 14.92 3.64 -18.47
CA ASP A 66 15.71 2.99 -19.52
C ASP A 66 14.91 1.98 -20.36
N ASP A 67 13.73 1.56 -19.89
CA ASP A 67 12.85 0.62 -20.60
C ASP A 67 11.37 0.92 -20.33
N PRO A 68 10.73 1.73 -21.20
CA PRO A 68 9.32 2.10 -21.03
C PRO A 68 8.33 0.93 -21.08
N LYS A 69 8.75 -0.26 -21.54
CA LYS A 69 7.90 -1.46 -21.53
C LYS A 69 7.82 -2.08 -20.13
N GLN A 70 8.78 -1.78 -19.25
CA GLN A 70 8.74 -2.21 -17.86
C GLN A 70 7.87 -1.26 -17.04
N ILE A 71 6.57 -1.58 -17.01
CA ILE A 71 5.56 -0.83 -16.26
C ILE A 71 5.48 -1.35 -14.83
N ALA A 72 5.33 -0.42 -13.88
CA ALA A 72 5.21 -0.71 -12.46
C ALA A 72 4.16 0.19 -11.80
N PHE A 73 3.73 -0.22 -10.61
CA PHE A 73 2.98 0.65 -9.71
C PHE A 73 3.94 1.35 -8.75
N MET A 74 3.68 2.63 -8.49
CA MET A 74 4.36 3.40 -7.46
C MET A 74 3.35 3.88 -6.41
N ARG A 75 3.69 3.72 -5.12
CA ARG A 75 2.99 4.39 -4.02
C ARG A 75 3.87 5.48 -3.45
N ILE A 76 3.27 6.65 -3.25
CA ILE A 76 3.92 7.80 -2.63
C ILE A 76 3.17 8.13 -1.35
N TYR A 77 3.90 8.10 -0.23
CA TYR A 77 3.46 8.63 1.05
C TYR A 77 4.12 9.99 1.25
N GLN A 78 3.35 11.05 1.45
CA GLN A 78 3.89 12.39 1.68
C GLN A 78 3.24 12.96 2.94
N GLN A 79 4.06 13.45 3.87
CA GLN A 79 3.53 14.18 5.04
C GLN A 79 2.86 15.47 4.57
N ILE A 80 1.70 15.77 5.13
CA ILE A 80 0.94 17.00 4.83
C ILE A 80 0.77 17.82 6.12
N PRO A 81 0.43 19.11 6.02
CA PRO A 81 0.13 19.94 7.18
C PRO A 81 -0.99 19.38 8.06
N ILE A 82 -0.94 19.72 9.34
CA ILE A 82 -2.04 19.54 10.28
C ILE A 82 -3.24 20.33 9.78
N THR A 83 -4.44 19.74 9.87
CA THR A 83 -5.67 20.37 9.39
C THR A 83 -5.91 21.71 10.08
N GLY A 84 -6.15 22.76 9.28
CA GLY A 84 -6.33 24.14 9.73
C GLY A 84 -5.06 24.97 9.75
N THR A 85 -3.92 24.41 9.32
CA THR A 85 -2.62 25.11 9.26
C THR A 85 -2.07 25.23 7.84
N GLU A 86 -2.84 24.83 6.82
CA GLU A 86 -2.40 24.73 5.43
C GLU A 86 -1.90 26.07 4.85
N ASP A 87 -2.46 27.19 5.31
CA ASP A 87 -2.11 28.54 4.86
C ASP A 87 -1.10 29.24 5.80
N ALA A 88 -0.52 28.51 6.76
CA ALA A 88 0.48 29.07 7.67
C ALA A 88 1.80 29.37 6.92
N ASP A 89 2.63 30.21 7.53
CA ASP A 89 3.97 30.49 7.01
C ASP A 89 4.87 29.23 7.03
N ASN A 90 5.91 29.24 6.19
CA ASN A 90 6.83 28.11 6.04
C ASN A 90 7.50 27.70 7.36
N ASP A 91 7.83 28.63 8.25
CA ASP A 91 8.45 28.29 9.55
C ASP A 91 7.45 27.54 10.43
N THR A 92 6.19 27.97 10.42
CA THR A 92 5.10 27.28 11.12
C THR A 92 4.85 25.88 10.56
N LEU A 93 4.85 25.71 9.24
CA LEU A 93 4.71 24.41 8.59
C LEU A 93 5.91 23.49 8.88
N ALA A 94 7.13 24.02 8.80
CA ALA A 94 8.36 23.27 9.02
C ALA A 94 8.44 22.70 10.44
N ARG A 95 7.90 23.40 11.44
CA ARG A 95 7.82 22.89 12.82
C ARG A 95 6.97 21.63 12.98
N GLN A 96 6.11 21.31 12.02
CA GLN A 96 5.26 20.10 12.06
C GLN A 96 5.94 18.89 11.40
N ALA A 97 7.08 19.07 10.74
CA ALA A 97 7.83 17.99 10.12
C ALA A 97 8.25 16.96 11.18
N VAL A 98 8.06 15.67 10.86
CA VAL A 98 8.52 14.57 11.69
C VAL A 98 9.35 13.59 10.87
N PRO A 99 10.28 12.84 11.49
CA PRO A 99 10.97 11.77 10.78
C PRO A 99 9.97 10.71 10.28
N PRO A 100 10.27 10.04 9.16
CA PRO A 100 9.41 8.99 8.64
C PRO A 100 9.32 7.83 9.64
N GLY A 101 8.10 7.54 10.12
CA GLY A 101 7.84 6.36 10.95
C GLY A 101 7.85 5.06 10.14
N VAL A 102 7.66 3.93 10.83
CA VAL A 102 7.57 2.59 10.21
C VAL A 102 6.47 2.55 9.16
N CYS A 103 6.80 2.12 7.94
CA CYS A 103 5.83 1.86 6.88
C CYS A 103 5.43 0.39 6.90
N GLY A 104 4.24 0.08 7.41
CA GLY A 104 3.76 -1.31 7.47
C GLY A 104 3.76 -2.02 6.10
N GLU A 105 3.50 -1.29 5.01
CA GLU A 105 3.56 -1.85 3.66
C GLU A 105 4.99 -2.16 3.20
N LEU A 106 5.95 -1.26 3.46
CA LEU A 106 7.36 -1.52 3.15
C LEU A 106 7.88 -2.74 3.92
N GLU A 107 7.54 -2.83 5.21
CA GLU A 107 7.93 -3.97 6.04
C GLU A 107 7.25 -5.27 5.58
N ALA A 108 6.00 -5.21 5.13
CA ALA A 108 5.32 -6.35 4.53
C ALA A 108 6.03 -6.81 3.24
N PHE A 109 6.38 -5.89 2.33
CA PHE A 109 7.13 -6.24 1.12
C PHE A 109 8.49 -6.88 1.44
N LYS A 110 9.25 -6.30 2.39
CA LYS A 110 10.52 -6.87 2.85
C LYS A 110 10.36 -8.31 3.33
N LEU A 111 9.36 -8.54 4.17
CA LEU A 111 9.11 -9.84 4.79
C LEU A 111 8.65 -10.89 3.76
N LEU A 112 7.70 -10.53 2.90
CA LEU A 112 7.12 -11.41 1.90
C LEU A 112 8.13 -11.77 0.80
N GLN A 113 8.98 -10.81 0.39
CA GLN A 113 10.03 -11.04 -0.59
C GLN A 113 11.14 -11.94 -0.03
N ARG A 114 11.61 -11.68 1.19
CA ARG A 114 12.58 -12.56 1.89
C ARG A 114 12.04 -13.98 2.04
N GLY A 115 10.73 -14.10 2.23
CA GLY A 115 10.00 -15.36 2.32
C GLY A 115 9.72 -16.07 0.98
N GLY A 116 10.06 -15.47 -0.16
CA GLY A 116 9.75 -16.04 -1.48
C GLY A 116 8.25 -16.18 -1.76
N CYS A 117 7.41 -15.31 -1.18
CA CYS A 117 5.96 -15.39 -1.34
C CYS A 117 5.54 -15.12 -2.79
N SER A 118 5.09 -16.14 -3.50
CA SER A 118 4.67 -16.01 -4.91
C SER A 118 3.29 -15.35 -5.11
N ALA A 119 2.58 -15.02 -4.02
CA ALA A 119 1.24 -14.43 -4.06
C ALA A 119 1.26 -12.88 -4.04
N VAL A 120 2.45 -12.29 -3.91
CA VAL A 120 2.66 -10.84 -3.82
C VAL A 120 3.50 -10.42 -5.02
N PRO A 121 3.18 -9.29 -5.69
CA PRO A 121 4.00 -8.77 -6.78
C PRO A 121 5.44 -8.53 -6.34
N ARG A 122 6.37 -8.67 -7.26
CA ARG A 122 7.79 -8.41 -6.97
C ARG A 122 7.99 -6.96 -6.54
N PHE A 123 8.68 -6.76 -5.43
CA PHE A 123 9.09 -5.43 -4.99
C PHE A 123 10.29 -4.97 -5.82
N LEU A 124 10.24 -3.73 -6.28
CA LEU A 124 11.20 -3.16 -7.23
C LEU A 124 12.08 -2.05 -6.63
N GLY A 125 11.77 -1.64 -5.40
CA GLY A 125 12.61 -0.72 -4.63
C GLY A 125 11.80 0.29 -3.84
N HIS A 126 12.51 0.99 -2.95
CA HIS A 126 11.98 2.17 -2.28
C HIS A 126 12.97 3.32 -2.24
N ALA A 127 12.46 4.50 -1.94
CA ALA A 127 13.24 5.66 -1.56
C ALA A 127 12.52 6.42 -0.46
N GLU A 128 13.29 7.12 0.36
CA GLU A 128 12.79 8.09 1.33
C GLU A 128 13.51 9.41 1.07
N GLY A 129 12.78 10.50 1.27
CA GLY A 129 13.27 11.85 1.06
C GLY A 129 12.64 12.81 2.04
N ILE A 130 13.19 14.02 2.06
CA ILE A 130 12.69 15.14 2.83
C ILE A 130 12.18 16.19 1.86
N GLN A 131 11.00 16.73 2.15
CA GLN A 131 10.35 17.77 1.39
C GLN A 131 11.14 19.08 1.45
N GLY A 132 11.24 19.75 0.31
CA GLY A 132 11.93 21.03 0.16
C GLY A 132 11.14 22.21 0.70
N GLU A 133 11.75 23.40 0.62
CA GLU A 133 11.21 24.65 1.17
C GLU A 133 9.87 25.09 0.56
N HIS A 134 9.57 24.66 -0.67
CA HIS A 134 8.36 25.03 -1.41
C HIS A 134 7.35 23.88 -1.55
N ASP A 135 7.60 22.76 -0.87
CA ASP A 135 6.68 21.63 -0.83
C ASP A 135 5.56 21.88 0.19
N LEU A 136 4.57 20.97 0.24
CA LEU A 136 3.40 21.08 1.12
C LEU A 136 3.76 21.22 2.60
N LEU A 137 4.86 20.60 3.00
CA LEU A 137 5.35 20.64 4.37
C LEU A 137 6.88 20.65 4.36
N PRO A 138 7.52 21.83 4.40
CA PRO A 138 8.97 21.93 4.41
C PRO A 138 9.59 21.05 5.51
N GLY A 139 10.58 20.23 5.17
CA GLY A 139 11.20 19.30 6.11
C GLY A 139 10.40 18.02 6.41
N GLY A 140 9.14 17.93 5.97
CA GLY A 140 8.32 16.72 6.13
C GLY A 140 8.84 15.55 5.29
N TYR A 141 8.52 14.32 5.65
CA TYR A 141 8.99 13.15 4.88
C TYR A 141 8.18 12.94 3.59
N VAL A 142 8.83 12.29 2.61
CA VAL A 142 8.21 11.63 1.47
C VAL A 142 8.82 10.24 1.28
N ARG A 143 8.00 9.25 0.93
CA ARG A 143 8.43 7.86 0.74
C ARG A 143 7.81 7.28 -0.53
N TYR A 144 8.63 6.59 -1.31
CA TYR A 144 8.28 5.98 -2.58
C TYR A 144 8.46 4.46 -2.46
N LEU A 145 7.44 3.70 -2.83
CA LEU A 145 7.48 2.24 -2.95
C LEU A 145 7.14 1.90 -4.39
N VAL A 146 7.93 1.03 -5.03
CA VAL A 146 7.66 0.57 -6.40
C VAL A 146 7.55 -0.95 -6.41
N TRP A 147 6.52 -1.47 -7.06
CA TRP A 147 6.32 -2.90 -7.25
C TRP A 147 5.74 -3.20 -8.63
N GLU A 148 5.89 -4.45 -9.05
CA GLU A 148 5.48 -4.91 -10.37
C GLU A 148 3.99 -4.69 -10.66
N LYS A 149 3.66 -4.23 -11.87
CA LYS A 149 2.31 -4.33 -12.42
C LYS A 149 2.15 -5.71 -13.06
N VAL A 150 1.51 -6.62 -12.33
CA VAL A 150 1.19 -7.96 -12.86
C VAL A 150 0.16 -7.89 -14.00
N PRO A 151 0.19 -8.83 -14.96
CA PRO A 151 -0.84 -8.95 -15.99
C PRO A 151 -2.23 -9.20 -15.38
N GLY A 152 -3.27 -8.67 -16.04
CA GLY A 152 -4.66 -8.84 -15.63
C GLY A 152 -5.31 -7.54 -15.17
N GLU A 153 -6.60 -7.66 -14.86
CA GLU A 153 -7.44 -6.57 -14.40
C GLU A 153 -7.80 -6.75 -12.92
N PRO A 154 -8.00 -5.65 -12.17
CA PRO A 154 -8.52 -5.73 -10.81
C PRO A 154 -9.87 -6.46 -10.79
N LEU A 155 -10.03 -7.41 -9.87
CA LEU A 155 -11.31 -8.06 -9.63
C LEU A 155 -12.25 -7.07 -8.93
N THR A 156 -13.21 -6.51 -9.66
CA THR A 156 -14.25 -5.65 -9.06
C THR A 156 -15.42 -6.48 -8.55
N GLU A 157 -16.20 -5.90 -7.64
CA GLU A 157 -17.42 -6.52 -7.13
C GLU A 157 -18.40 -6.82 -8.27
N GLU A 158 -18.63 -5.85 -9.16
CA GLU A 158 -19.56 -5.98 -10.28
C GLU A 158 -19.12 -7.09 -11.25
N PHE A 159 -17.81 -7.17 -11.54
CA PHE A 159 -17.28 -8.23 -12.39
C PHE A 159 -17.45 -9.59 -11.71
N PHE A 160 -17.07 -9.71 -10.44
CA PHE A 160 -17.15 -10.96 -9.69
C PHE A 160 -18.58 -11.49 -9.61
N TRP A 161 -19.56 -10.65 -9.24
CA TRP A 161 -20.96 -11.07 -9.12
C TRP A 161 -21.68 -11.24 -10.47
N GLY A 162 -21.09 -10.77 -11.57
CA GLY A 162 -21.56 -11.04 -12.92
C GLY A 162 -21.13 -12.41 -13.47
N LEU A 163 -20.25 -13.13 -12.77
CA LEU A 163 -19.78 -14.47 -13.15
C LEU A 163 -20.74 -15.57 -12.70
N ASP A 164 -20.70 -16.71 -13.39
CA ASP A 164 -21.39 -17.92 -12.94
C ASP A 164 -20.78 -18.51 -11.65
N ASP A 165 -21.53 -19.39 -10.99
CA ASP A 165 -21.14 -20.00 -9.72
C ASP A 165 -19.82 -20.78 -9.81
N THR A 166 -19.53 -21.39 -10.96
CA THR A 166 -18.31 -22.17 -11.14
C THR A 166 -17.08 -21.26 -11.13
N ALA A 167 -17.14 -20.16 -11.88
CA ALA A 167 -16.08 -19.17 -11.93
C ALA A 167 -15.91 -18.44 -10.58
N ARG A 168 -17.00 -18.09 -9.89
CA ARG A 168 -16.93 -17.46 -8.55
C ARG A 168 -16.26 -18.40 -7.54
N ASN A 169 -16.60 -19.69 -7.56
CA ASN A 169 -15.99 -20.68 -6.68
C ASN A 169 -14.50 -20.93 -6.99
N ASP A 170 -14.11 -20.99 -8.27
CA ASP A 170 -12.69 -21.08 -8.64
C ASP A 170 -11.88 -19.88 -8.15
N ILE A 171 -12.42 -18.66 -8.27
CA ILE A 171 -11.81 -17.43 -7.73
C ILE A 171 -11.66 -17.52 -6.21
N ARG A 172 -12.69 -17.97 -5.49
CA ARG A 172 -12.62 -18.16 -4.03
C ARG A 172 -11.52 -19.14 -3.64
N CYS A 173 -11.46 -20.29 -4.31
CA CYS A 173 -10.40 -21.29 -4.07
C CYS A 173 -9.00 -20.69 -4.25
N LYS A 174 -8.78 -19.94 -5.34
CA LYS A 174 -7.50 -19.26 -5.62
C LYS A 174 -7.20 -18.16 -4.59
N PHE A 175 -8.21 -17.38 -4.20
CA PHE A 175 -8.08 -16.35 -3.18
C PHE A 175 -7.66 -16.94 -1.83
N ARG A 176 -8.33 -18.00 -1.36
CA ARG A 176 -7.98 -18.68 -0.11
C ARG A 176 -6.55 -19.23 -0.14
N ALA A 177 -6.15 -19.84 -1.24
CA ALA A 177 -4.78 -20.32 -1.42
C ALA A 177 -3.74 -19.19 -1.34
N ALA A 178 -4.02 -18.05 -2.00
CA ALA A 178 -3.16 -16.87 -1.94
C ALA A 178 -3.12 -16.24 -0.53
N TYR A 179 -4.26 -16.12 0.13
CA TYR A 179 -4.38 -15.57 1.48
C TYR A 179 -3.55 -16.37 2.48
N ASN A 180 -3.64 -17.70 2.45
CA ASN A 180 -2.88 -18.59 3.34
C ASN A 180 -1.37 -18.47 3.12
N ARG A 181 -0.93 -18.24 1.88
CA ARG A 181 0.49 -17.98 1.60
C ARG A 181 0.94 -16.65 2.22
N ILE A 182 0.10 -15.62 2.23
CA ILE A 182 0.45 -14.30 2.79
C ILE A 182 0.36 -14.30 4.32
N SER A 183 -0.68 -14.90 4.89
CA SER A 183 -0.92 -14.90 6.34
C SER A 183 0.14 -15.67 7.12
N GLY A 184 0.78 -16.67 6.51
CA GLY A 184 1.91 -17.42 7.10
C GLY A 184 3.18 -16.58 7.35
N PHE A 185 3.29 -15.38 6.76
CA PHE A 185 4.45 -14.50 6.95
C PHE A 185 4.28 -13.50 8.10
N ARG A 186 3.18 -13.51 8.87
CA ARG A 186 2.91 -12.54 9.96
C ARG A 186 3.77 -12.76 11.22
N ARG A 187 5.10 -12.64 11.09
CA ARG A 187 6.06 -12.53 12.22
C ARG A 187 6.30 -11.09 12.70
N GLY A 188 5.40 -10.16 12.40
CA GLY A 188 5.42 -8.76 12.84
C GLY A 188 4.42 -8.49 13.97
N TRP A 189 4.95 -8.33 15.17
CA TRP A 189 4.39 -7.90 16.47
C TRP A 189 3.00 -7.20 16.57
N PRO A 190 2.17 -7.52 17.60
CA PRO A 190 1.98 -8.84 18.21
C PRO A 190 0.74 -9.51 17.60
N VAL A 191 0.87 -10.78 17.21
CA VAL A 191 -0.30 -11.64 17.01
C VAL A 191 -0.09 -12.92 17.81
N ILE A 192 -1.02 -13.10 18.75
CA ILE A 192 -1.24 -14.29 19.55
C ILE A 192 -1.95 -15.28 18.60
N GLU A 193 -1.20 -16.28 18.11
CA GLU A 193 -1.66 -17.41 17.28
C GLU A 193 -2.06 -17.11 15.82
N LEU A 194 -1.78 -18.07 14.93
CA LEU A 194 -2.23 -18.05 13.53
C LEU A 194 -3.76 -18.12 13.55
N PRO A 195 -4.52 -17.07 13.17
CA PRO A 195 -5.95 -17.25 13.06
C PRO A 195 -6.21 -18.28 11.96
N GLU A 196 -6.87 -19.38 12.34
CA GLU A 196 -7.35 -20.39 11.40
C GLU A 196 -8.18 -19.72 10.29
N TRP A 197 -8.15 -20.31 9.09
CA TRP A 197 -8.96 -19.80 7.99
C TRP A 197 -10.44 -19.76 8.41
N SER A 198 -11.06 -18.59 8.23
CA SER A 198 -12.49 -18.40 8.44
C SER A 198 -13.13 -17.99 7.11
N GLU A 199 -14.27 -18.59 6.80
CA GLU A 199 -15.08 -18.24 5.64
C GLU A 199 -15.50 -16.75 5.65
N ALA A 200 -15.54 -16.12 6.83
CA ALA A 200 -15.82 -14.69 6.96
C ALA A 200 -14.84 -13.80 6.18
N ARG A 201 -13.63 -14.32 5.86
CA ARG A 201 -12.69 -13.65 4.95
C ARG A 201 -13.27 -13.46 3.56
N TYR A 202 -14.14 -14.33 3.06
CA TYR A 202 -14.80 -14.08 1.78
C TYR A 202 -15.73 -12.87 1.87
N VAL A 203 -16.44 -12.68 2.98
CA VAL A 203 -17.29 -11.50 3.19
C VAL A 203 -16.45 -10.22 3.31
N GLU A 204 -15.37 -10.24 4.10
CA GLU A 204 -14.47 -9.08 4.28
C GLU A 204 -13.90 -8.56 2.95
N TYR A 205 -13.71 -9.45 1.98
CA TYR A 205 -13.14 -9.14 0.66
C TYR A 205 -14.20 -9.12 -0.46
N GLY A 206 -15.49 -9.11 -0.12
CA GLY A 206 -16.60 -8.97 -1.09
C GLY A 206 -16.83 -10.21 -1.98
N LEU A 207 -16.24 -11.35 -1.62
CA LEU A 207 -16.37 -12.63 -2.32
C LEU A 207 -17.56 -13.46 -1.81
N ALA A 208 -18.29 -13.00 -0.80
CA ALA A 208 -19.57 -13.56 -0.36
C ALA A 208 -20.41 -12.44 0.27
N LYS A 209 -21.74 -12.56 0.26
CA LYS A 209 -22.60 -11.61 0.99
C LYS A 209 -23.15 -12.28 2.23
N PRO A 210 -22.97 -11.67 3.42
CA PRO A 210 -23.46 -12.24 4.66
C PRO A 210 -24.99 -12.20 4.72
N SER A 211 -25.57 -13.02 5.59
CA SER A 211 -26.97 -12.85 5.97
C SER A 211 -27.16 -11.51 6.70
N LYS A 212 -28.41 -11.05 6.83
CA LYS A 212 -28.73 -9.80 7.56
C LYS A 212 -28.65 -9.97 9.09
N GLU A 213 -28.32 -11.16 9.58
CA GLU A 213 -28.29 -11.49 11.00
C GLU A 213 -27.02 -10.93 11.66
N THR A 214 -27.08 -10.59 12.95
CA THR A 214 -25.92 -10.04 13.69
C THR A 214 -24.81 -11.06 13.91
N ASP A 215 -25.16 -12.34 13.92
CA ASP A 215 -24.28 -13.51 14.07
C ASP A 215 -24.05 -14.22 12.73
N TRP A 216 -24.17 -13.50 11.61
CA TRP A 216 -23.98 -14.03 10.25
C TRP A 216 -22.69 -14.85 10.09
N TYR A 217 -21.63 -14.51 10.83
CA TYR A 217 -20.33 -15.18 10.77
C TYR A 217 -20.37 -16.63 11.30
N LEU A 218 -21.40 -17.00 12.08
CA LEU A 218 -21.66 -18.37 12.54
C LEU A 218 -22.48 -19.19 11.52
N HIS A 219 -23.07 -18.54 10.52
CA HIS A 219 -24.04 -19.12 9.59
C HIS A 219 -23.64 -18.97 8.12
N PRO A 220 -22.47 -19.48 7.68
CA PRO A 220 -22.02 -19.41 6.29
C PRO A 220 -22.97 -20.09 5.29
N GLU A 221 -23.77 -21.05 5.74
CA GLU A 221 -24.82 -21.71 4.94
C GLU A 221 -25.94 -20.76 4.51
N LYS A 222 -26.10 -19.61 5.18
CA LYS A 222 -27.12 -18.60 4.86
C LYS A 222 -26.58 -17.47 3.98
N TRP A 223 -25.33 -17.53 3.55
CA TRP A 223 -24.71 -16.49 2.73
C TRP A 223 -25.07 -16.65 1.26
N GLU A 224 -24.98 -15.54 0.53
CA GLU A 224 -24.92 -15.58 -0.92
C GLU A 224 -23.49 -15.94 -1.31
N TRP A 225 -23.34 -17.14 -1.85
CA TRP A 225 -22.14 -17.61 -2.53
C TRP A 225 -22.28 -17.39 -4.04
#